data_AF-A0A2V8G5I3-F1
#
_entry.id   AF-A0A2V8G5I3-F1
#
_cell.length_a   1.000
_cell.length_b   1.000
_cell.length_c   1.000
_cell.angle_alpha   90.00
_cell.angle_beta   90.00
_cell.angle_gamma   90.00
#
_symmetry.space_group_name_H-M   'P 1'
#
loop_
_entity.id
_entity.type
_entity.pdbx_description
1 polymer ?
#
loop_
_entity_poly.entity_id
_entity_poly.type
_entity_poly.pdbx_seq_one_letter_code
_entity_poly.pdbx_strand_id
1 'polypeptide(L)'
;MADVIKVEDQYYILATAARARGSSAVLKHADTFAVFDSLGDIVGAGLGEQGLYHQGTRFLSLLRLRLGHDRPLLLSSRTHTDNAVFGADLTNADVISGGAVKLPRDVVHIYRSRFLWNGVLYERLRLVNYAADTVRLTIVYEFAADYADIFEVRGTRRERRGAQLGTRRDDDWMETGYRGLDGVVRCTRIEWDQRPVDVRDEQASWDVSLAPHETLTLSMQVSCVVESSSAPSAPSLDDAYRMLCDRQREAAAAYARVDTSNRQFDAWIQRSFADVQMMATDTAYGPYPYAGVPWFNTAFGRDGIITALELLTVNPSLARGVLRYLAATQADAVVPDRDAEPGKILHETRGGEMAALGEVPFGLYYGSVDATPLFVVLAGAYYRRTADRALLEHLWPHVERALEWIDRYGDR
;
A
#
# COMPACT_ATOMS: atom_id res chain seq x y z
N MET A 1 10.39 22.52 -15.85
CA MET A 1 11.39 22.67 -14.77
C MET A 1 10.86 23.58 -13.64
N ALA A 2 9.64 23.38 -13.10
CA ALA A 2 9.09 24.27 -12.07
C ALA A 2 8.52 23.58 -10.81
N ASP A 3 8.53 22.24 -10.75
CA ASP A 3 7.78 21.49 -9.70
C ASP A 3 8.69 20.64 -8.79
N VAL A 4 10.02 20.77 -8.94
CA VAL A 4 11.04 20.32 -7.98
C VAL A 4 11.79 21.58 -7.57
N ILE A 5 11.62 22.01 -6.32
CA ILE A 5 12.40 23.13 -5.81
C ILE A 5 13.67 22.53 -5.20
N LYS A 6 14.83 22.83 -5.77
CA LYS A 6 16.12 22.63 -5.11
C LYS A 6 16.24 23.72 -4.05
N VAL A 7 15.92 23.37 -2.80
CA VAL A 7 16.15 24.28 -1.66
C VAL A 7 17.48 23.88 -1.07
N GLU A 8 18.49 24.74 -1.18
CA GLU A 8 19.81 24.53 -0.54
C GLU A 8 20.39 23.13 -0.77
N ASP A 9 20.42 22.70 -2.05
CA ASP A 9 20.89 21.38 -2.49
C ASP A 9 20.06 20.16 -2.08
N GLN A 10 18.87 20.34 -1.50
CA GLN A 10 17.95 19.24 -1.15
C GLN A 10 16.75 19.16 -2.12
N TYR A 11 16.42 17.95 -2.57
CA TYR A 11 15.24 17.67 -3.38
C TYR A 11 13.98 17.68 -2.51
N TYR A 12 13.23 18.79 -2.51
CA TYR A 12 11.93 18.88 -1.84
C TYR A 12 10.78 18.78 -2.85
N ILE A 13 9.94 17.76 -2.71
CA ILE A 13 8.73 17.61 -3.52
C ILE A 13 7.54 18.13 -2.72
N LEU A 14 7.01 19.27 -3.17
CA LEU A 14 5.77 19.85 -2.64
C LEU A 14 4.61 18.86 -2.83
N ALA A 15 3.90 18.55 -1.76
CA ALA A 15 2.62 17.83 -1.85
C ALA A 15 1.51 18.84 -2.21
N THR A 16 1.27 19.08 -3.49
CA THR A 16 0.24 20.03 -3.98
C THR A 16 -1.16 19.43 -4.10
N ALA A 17 -1.31 18.12 -3.93
CA ALA A 17 -2.62 17.46 -3.96
C ALA A 17 -3.37 17.69 -2.63
N ALA A 18 -4.54 18.33 -2.70
CA ALA A 18 -5.43 18.45 -1.55
C ALA A 18 -5.89 17.05 -1.12
N ARG A 19 -5.73 16.72 0.17
CA ARG A 19 -6.33 15.51 0.76
C ARG A 19 -7.81 15.46 0.40
N ALA A 20 -8.27 14.32 -0.11
CA ALA A 20 -9.68 14.15 -0.46
C ALA A 20 -10.53 14.46 0.79
N ARG A 21 -11.50 15.37 0.67
CA ARG A 21 -12.40 15.72 1.78
C ARG A 21 -13.32 14.54 2.10
N GLY A 22 -12.92 13.71 3.06
CA GLY A 22 -13.64 12.54 3.58
C GLY A 22 -12.69 11.65 4.40
N SER A 23 -13.20 10.78 5.27
CA SER A 23 -12.34 9.81 5.95
C SER A 23 -11.83 8.78 4.93
N SER A 24 -10.56 8.89 4.54
CA SER A 24 -9.89 7.90 3.70
C SER A 24 -9.52 6.67 4.52
N ALA A 25 -9.77 5.48 3.99
CA ALA A 25 -9.25 4.24 4.52
C ALA A 25 -8.00 3.82 3.74
N VAL A 26 -7.03 3.24 4.46
CA VAL A 26 -5.76 2.81 3.91
C VAL A 26 -5.49 1.37 4.31
N LEU A 27 -5.01 0.59 3.35
CA LEU A 27 -4.48 -0.75 3.57
C LEU A 27 -3.05 -0.80 3.03
N LYS A 28 -2.16 -1.53 3.69
CA LYS A 28 -0.81 -1.84 3.18
C LYS A 28 -0.49 -3.30 3.44
N HIS A 29 0.13 -3.93 2.45
CA HIS A 29 0.82 -5.20 2.61
C HIS A 29 2.08 -5.22 1.74
N ALA A 30 3.25 -5.42 2.37
CA ALA A 30 4.56 -5.33 1.73
C ALA A 30 4.69 -4.03 0.90
N ASP A 31 5.10 -4.12 -0.38
CA ASP A 31 5.25 -2.99 -1.31
C ASP A 31 3.94 -2.50 -1.95
N THR A 32 2.79 -2.99 -1.46
CA THR A 32 1.46 -2.67 -1.99
C THR A 32 0.68 -1.89 -0.97
N PHE A 33 0.02 -0.82 -1.39
CA PHE A 33 -0.96 -0.12 -0.55
C PHE A 33 -2.14 0.37 -1.38
N ALA A 34 -3.28 0.54 -0.72
CA ALA A 34 -4.49 1.04 -1.33
C ALA A 34 -5.06 2.19 -0.50
N VAL A 35 -5.48 3.27 -1.16
CA VAL A 35 -6.16 4.41 -0.55
C VAL A 35 -7.52 4.57 -1.21
N PHE A 36 -8.58 4.57 -0.41
CA PHE A 36 -9.97 4.66 -0.88
C PHE A 36 -10.84 5.43 0.13
N ASP A 37 -12.04 5.80 -0.27
CA ASP A 37 -12.98 6.51 0.61
C ASP A 37 -13.69 5.57 1.61
N SER A 38 -14.57 6.12 2.44
CA SER A 38 -15.34 5.37 3.45
C SER A 38 -16.33 4.34 2.87
N LEU A 39 -16.65 4.40 1.57
CA LEU A 39 -17.45 3.37 0.89
C LEU A 39 -16.57 2.23 0.37
N GLY A 40 -15.25 2.36 0.48
CA GLY A 40 -14.32 1.50 -0.21
C GLY A 40 -14.15 1.88 -1.68
N ASP A 41 -14.57 3.04 -2.16
CA ASP A 41 -14.33 3.39 -3.57
C ASP A 41 -12.98 4.08 -3.76
N ILE A 42 -12.30 3.73 -4.85
CA ILE A 42 -11.21 4.53 -5.40
C ILE A 42 -11.86 5.42 -6.45
N VAL A 43 -11.90 6.73 -6.23
CA VAL A 43 -12.49 7.72 -7.16
C VAL A 43 -11.46 8.75 -7.66
N GLY A 44 -10.18 8.36 -7.69
CA GLY A 44 -9.06 9.22 -8.08
C GLY A 44 -9.03 9.55 -9.56
N ALA A 45 -9.84 10.52 -10.01
CA ALA A 45 -9.61 11.17 -11.29
C ALA A 45 -8.45 12.19 -11.16
N GLY A 46 -7.40 12.05 -11.97
CA GLY A 46 -6.25 12.98 -12.01
C GLY A 46 -5.25 12.80 -10.85
N LEU A 47 -4.83 13.90 -10.22
CA LEU A 47 -3.84 13.95 -9.12
C LEU A 47 -4.41 13.56 -7.74
N GLY A 48 -5.57 12.88 -7.69
CA GLY A 48 -6.12 12.38 -6.44
C GLY A 48 -5.24 11.30 -5.82
N GLU A 49 -5.10 11.29 -4.50
CA GLU A 49 -4.23 10.33 -3.77
C GLU A 49 -4.78 8.90 -3.72
N GLN A 50 -6.07 8.72 -4.02
CA GLN A 50 -6.72 7.41 -4.04
C GLN A 50 -6.18 6.54 -5.17
N GLY A 51 -6.03 5.26 -4.88
CA GLY A 51 -5.52 4.28 -5.84
C GLY A 51 -5.07 2.98 -5.21
N LEU A 52 -4.82 1.99 -6.06
CA LEU A 52 -4.05 0.79 -5.71
C LEU A 52 -2.63 1.01 -6.23
N TYR A 53 -1.66 1.00 -5.34
CA TYR A 53 -0.26 1.26 -5.65
C TYR A 53 0.58 0.03 -5.35
N HIS A 54 1.52 -0.27 -6.24
CA HIS A 54 2.49 -1.33 -6.07
C HIS A 54 3.84 -0.86 -6.59
N GLN A 55 4.89 -1.01 -5.79
CA GLN A 55 6.27 -0.63 -6.15
C GLN A 55 6.39 0.80 -6.72
N GLY A 56 5.68 1.76 -6.11
CA GLY A 56 5.71 3.17 -6.51
C GLY A 56 4.90 3.53 -7.75
N THR A 57 4.12 2.60 -8.32
CA THR A 57 3.23 2.86 -9.47
C THR A 57 1.76 2.67 -9.08
N ARG A 58 0.85 3.52 -9.58
CA ARG A 58 -0.61 3.38 -9.39
C ARG A 58 -1.23 2.45 -10.43
N PHE A 59 -1.54 1.22 -10.04
CA PHE A 59 -2.16 0.20 -10.89
C PHE A 59 -3.68 0.37 -11.07
N LEU A 60 -4.36 0.98 -10.10
CA LEU A 60 -5.76 1.42 -10.26
C LEU A 60 -5.91 2.86 -9.79
N SER A 61 -6.52 3.69 -10.64
CA SER A 61 -6.91 5.08 -10.37
C SER A 61 -8.42 5.22 -10.11
N LEU A 62 -9.22 4.24 -10.55
CA LEU A 62 -10.66 4.14 -10.30
C LEU A 62 -11.00 2.69 -9.95
N LEU A 63 -11.82 2.51 -8.93
CA LEU A 63 -12.52 1.27 -8.59
C LEU A 63 -13.77 1.65 -7.79
N ARG A 64 -14.91 1.77 -8.46
CA ARG A 64 -16.16 2.28 -7.88
C ARG A 64 -17.28 1.24 -7.98
N LEU A 65 -17.99 1.03 -6.88
CA LEU A 65 -19.21 0.22 -6.84
C LEU A 65 -20.46 1.08 -7.06
N ARG A 66 -21.37 0.61 -7.93
CA ARG A 66 -22.71 1.17 -8.14
C ARG A 66 -23.78 0.08 -8.11
N LEU A 67 -24.99 0.47 -7.72
CA LEU A 67 -26.22 -0.30 -7.88
C LEU A 67 -27.07 0.42 -8.93
N GLY A 68 -27.12 -0.14 -10.14
CA GLY A 68 -27.66 0.55 -11.31
C GLY A 68 -26.86 1.82 -11.59
N HIS A 69 -27.49 2.97 -11.41
CA HIS A 69 -26.86 4.27 -11.61
C HIS A 69 -26.38 4.95 -10.32
N ASP A 70 -26.73 4.44 -9.14
CA ASP A 70 -26.40 5.13 -7.90
C ASP A 70 -25.27 4.43 -7.16
N ARG A 71 -24.51 5.21 -6.39
CA ARG A 71 -23.60 4.63 -5.40
C ARG A 71 -24.43 4.11 -4.22
N PRO A 72 -24.00 3.03 -3.55
CA PRO A 72 -24.60 2.64 -2.28
C PRO A 72 -24.55 3.78 -1.26
N LEU A 73 -25.51 3.78 -0.33
CA LEU A 73 -25.51 4.65 0.84
C LEU A 73 -24.65 4.02 1.95
N LEU A 74 -23.85 4.83 2.62
CA LEU A 74 -22.98 4.39 3.71
C LEU A 74 -23.76 4.32 5.04
N LEU A 75 -23.76 3.15 5.69
CA LEU A 75 -24.27 2.98 7.04
C LEU A 75 -23.14 3.09 8.06
N SER A 76 -22.06 2.34 7.85
CA SER A 76 -20.84 2.43 8.66
C SER A 76 -19.64 1.88 7.90
N SER A 77 -18.43 2.30 8.28
CA SER A 77 -17.19 1.73 7.75
C SER A 77 -16.12 1.71 8.82
N ARG A 78 -15.26 0.69 8.79
CA ARG A 78 -14.11 0.58 9.69
C ARG A 78 -13.00 -0.22 9.06
N THR A 79 -11.76 0.13 9.41
CA THR A 79 -10.64 -0.80 9.28
C THR A 79 -10.53 -1.59 10.58
N HIS A 80 -10.30 -2.90 10.48
CA HIS A 80 -10.06 -3.77 11.63
C HIS A 80 -8.89 -3.25 12.48
N THR A 81 -8.89 -3.62 13.75
CA THR A 81 -7.90 -3.12 14.74
C THR A 81 -6.47 -3.51 14.39
N ASP A 82 -6.28 -4.58 13.62
CA ASP A 82 -5.01 -5.09 13.09
C ASP A 82 -4.57 -4.45 11.76
N ASN A 83 -5.33 -3.46 11.26
CA ASN A 83 -5.13 -2.79 9.97
C ASN A 83 -5.15 -3.71 8.73
N ALA A 84 -5.57 -4.96 8.88
CA ALA A 84 -5.47 -5.96 7.82
C ALA A 84 -6.66 -5.93 6.85
N VAL A 85 -7.85 -5.60 7.38
CA VAL A 85 -9.12 -5.70 6.67
C VAL A 85 -9.91 -4.42 6.80
N PHE A 86 -10.40 -3.90 5.68
CA PHE A 86 -11.42 -2.87 5.65
C PHE A 86 -12.81 -3.51 5.49
N GLY A 87 -13.81 -2.98 6.19
CA GLY A 87 -15.21 -3.36 6.05
C GLY A 87 -16.12 -2.14 5.99
N ALA A 88 -17.13 -2.18 5.12
CA ALA A 88 -18.18 -1.18 5.03
C ALA A 88 -19.56 -1.85 4.96
N ASP A 89 -20.44 -1.40 5.83
CA ASP A 89 -21.88 -1.67 5.78
C ASP A 89 -22.54 -0.56 4.95
N LEU A 90 -23.16 -0.96 3.86
CA LEU A 90 -23.77 -0.12 2.85
C LEU A 90 -25.23 -0.56 2.61
N THR A 91 -25.99 0.26 1.90
CA THR A 91 -27.34 -0.10 1.46
C THR A 91 -27.74 0.58 0.15
N ASN A 92 -28.84 0.15 -0.46
CA ASN A 92 -29.34 0.73 -1.71
C ASN A 92 -30.03 2.09 -1.47
N ALA A 93 -29.92 2.97 -2.46
CA ALA A 93 -30.77 4.16 -2.57
C ALA A 93 -32.16 3.81 -3.12
N ASP A 94 -33.06 4.80 -3.13
CA ASP A 94 -34.37 4.68 -3.77
C ASP A 94 -34.20 4.52 -5.29
N VAL A 95 -34.74 3.44 -5.87
CA VAL A 95 -34.77 3.26 -7.32
C VAL A 95 -36.12 3.74 -7.84
N ILE A 96 -36.12 4.84 -8.59
CA ILE A 96 -37.31 5.45 -9.17
C ILE A 96 -37.43 5.03 -10.63
N SER A 97 -38.61 4.52 -11.02
CA SER A 97 -38.92 4.23 -12.42
C SER A 97 -40.37 4.57 -12.74
N GLY A 98 -40.58 5.32 -13.83
CA GLY A 98 -41.91 5.78 -14.24
C GLY A 98 -42.59 6.72 -13.24
N GLY A 99 -41.80 7.50 -12.48
CA GLY A 99 -42.32 8.44 -11.47
C GLY A 99 -42.74 7.81 -10.14
N ALA A 100 -42.52 6.50 -9.95
CA ALA A 100 -42.79 5.80 -8.70
C ALA A 100 -41.52 5.11 -8.16
N VAL A 101 -41.42 5.00 -6.83
CA VAL A 101 -40.35 4.22 -6.17
C VAL A 101 -40.62 2.74 -6.44
N LYS A 102 -39.70 2.06 -7.13
CA LYS A 102 -39.74 0.62 -7.42
C LYS A 102 -38.99 -0.20 -6.40
N LEU A 103 -37.91 0.35 -5.87
CA LEU A 103 -37.17 -0.22 -4.76
C LEU A 103 -36.98 0.87 -3.72
N PRO A 104 -37.60 0.77 -2.53
CA PRO A 104 -37.32 1.70 -1.46
C PRO A 104 -35.86 1.57 -1.01
N ARG A 105 -35.26 2.67 -0.56
CA ARG A 105 -33.95 2.66 0.09
C ARG A 105 -33.93 1.79 1.35
N ASP A 106 -32.73 1.44 1.80
CA ASP A 106 -32.48 0.75 3.07
C ASP A 106 -33.02 -0.70 3.16
N VAL A 107 -33.35 -1.34 2.04
CA VAL A 107 -33.92 -2.71 2.02
C VAL A 107 -32.96 -3.79 1.56
N VAL A 108 -31.88 -3.44 0.87
CA VAL A 108 -30.79 -4.35 0.53
C VAL A 108 -29.57 -3.95 1.37
N HIS A 109 -29.17 -4.82 2.30
CA HIS A 109 -27.92 -4.63 3.02
C HIS A 109 -26.76 -5.12 2.16
N ILE A 110 -25.67 -4.37 2.17
CA ILE A 110 -24.47 -4.65 1.39
C ILE A 110 -23.28 -4.57 2.32
N TYR A 111 -22.61 -5.70 2.54
CA TYR A 111 -21.34 -5.74 3.25
C TYR A 111 -20.20 -5.87 2.26
N ARG A 112 -19.32 -4.87 2.24
CA ARG A 112 -18.12 -4.82 1.41
C ARG A 112 -16.89 -4.99 2.28
N SER A 113 -16.05 -5.99 2.02
CA SER A 113 -14.79 -6.18 2.73
C SER A 113 -13.60 -6.25 1.79
N ARG A 114 -12.46 -5.70 2.21
CA ARG A 114 -11.21 -5.67 1.44
C ARG A 114 -9.99 -5.97 2.28
N PHE A 115 -8.99 -6.60 1.68
CA PHE A 115 -7.65 -6.75 2.25
C PHE A 115 -6.59 -6.82 1.14
N LEU A 116 -5.33 -6.60 1.51
CA LEU A 116 -4.19 -6.73 0.60
C LEU A 116 -3.35 -7.94 0.97
N TRP A 117 -2.87 -8.65 -0.04
CA TRP A 117 -1.89 -9.72 0.13
C TRP A 117 -1.00 -9.80 -1.12
N ASN A 118 0.32 -9.67 -0.93
CA ASN A 118 1.35 -9.87 -1.98
C ASN A 118 1.02 -9.27 -3.37
N GLY A 119 0.72 -7.97 -3.44
CA GLY A 119 0.44 -7.32 -4.74
C GLY A 119 -1.01 -7.43 -5.21
N VAL A 120 -1.88 -8.07 -4.43
CA VAL A 120 -3.27 -8.33 -4.80
C VAL A 120 -4.23 -7.67 -3.81
N LEU A 121 -5.21 -6.93 -4.34
CA LEU A 121 -6.37 -6.44 -3.59
C LEU A 121 -7.50 -7.44 -3.71
N TYR A 122 -7.93 -8.00 -2.58
CA TYR A 122 -9.07 -8.89 -2.51
C TYR A 122 -10.30 -8.12 -2.03
N GLU A 123 -11.43 -8.35 -2.67
CA GLU A 123 -12.72 -7.79 -2.30
C GLU A 123 -13.79 -8.88 -2.25
N ARG A 124 -14.62 -8.82 -1.21
CA ARG A 124 -15.84 -9.62 -1.10
C ARG A 124 -17.02 -8.68 -0.86
N LEU A 125 -18.06 -8.85 -1.68
CA LEU A 125 -19.30 -8.11 -1.62
C LEU A 125 -20.43 -9.08 -1.28
N ARG A 126 -21.09 -8.89 -0.15
CA ARG A 126 -22.26 -9.68 0.26
C ARG A 126 -23.50 -8.80 0.23
N LEU A 127 -24.55 -9.25 -0.44
CA LEU A 127 -25.84 -8.58 -0.52
C LEU A 127 -26.90 -9.43 0.16
N VAL A 128 -27.76 -8.82 0.97
CA VAL A 128 -28.89 -9.48 1.62
C VAL A 128 -30.16 -8.67 1.37
N ASN A 129 -31.20 -9.31 0.85
CA ASN A 129 -32.50 -8.68 0.66
C ASN A 129 -33.35 -8.76 1.93
N TYR A 130 -33.69 -7.62 2.53
CA TYR A 130 -34.59 -7.50 3.68
C TYR A 130 -36.01 -7.02 3.31
N ALA A 131 -36.31 -6.82 2.02
CA ALA A 131 -37.66 -6.56 1.56
C ALA A 131 -38.54 -7.84 1.63
N ALA A 132 -39.85 -7.64 1.67
CA ALA A 132 -40.82 -8.74 1.63
C ALA A 132 -40.96 -9.38 0.23
N ASP A 133 -40.51 -8.68 -0.82
CA ASP A 133 -40.60 -9.10 -2.21
C ASP A 133 -39.21 -9.38 -2.80
N THR A 134 -39.18 -10.06 -3.95
CA THR A 134 -37.94 -10.26 -4.72
C THR A 134 -37.42 -8.92 -5.25
N VAL A 135 -36.16 -8.62 -4.95
CA VAL A 135 -35.47 -7.42 -5.44
C VAL A 135 -34.62 -7.77 -6.66
N ARG A 136 -34.72 -6.96 -7.71
CA ARG A 136 -33.84 -7.02 -8.88
C ARG A 136 -32.99 -5.77 -8.95
N LEU A 137 -31.69 -5.94 -9.07
CA LEU A 137 -30.73 -4.85 -9.16
C LEU A 137 -29.57 -5.23 -10.08
N THR A 138 -28.88 -4.23 -10.62
CA THR A 138 -27.65 -4.42 -11.39
C THR A 138 -26.48 -3.94 -10.56
N ILE A 139 -25.50 -4.79 -10.30
CA ILE A 139 -24.24 -4.42 -9.67
C ILE A 139 -23.28 -3.98 -10.77
N VAL A 140 -22.64 -2.82 -10.62
CA VAL A 140 -21.67 -2.31 -11.59
C VAL A 140 -20.39 -1.94 -10.87
N TYR A 141 -19.26 -2.48 -11.34
CA TYR A 141 -17.93 -1.98 -11.00
C TYR A 141 -17.40 -1.14 -12.15
N GLU A 142 -16.97 0.09 -11.85
CA GLU A 142 -16.21 0.95 -12.75
C GLU A 142 -14.74 0.89 -12.35
N PHE A 143 -13.82 0.80 -13.30
CA PHE A 143 -12.39 0.75 -13.03
C PHE A 143 -11.57 1.46 -14.10
N ALA A 144 -10.39 1.95 -13.71
CA ALA A 144 -9.42 2.55 -14.62
C ALA A 144 -8.00 2.39 -14.08
N ALA A 145 -7.05 2.11 -14.97
CA ALA A 145 -5.62 1.99 -14.67
C ALA A 145 -4.83 3.06 -15.44
N ASP A 146 -4.05 3.87 -14.74
CA ASP A 146 -3.30 4.97 -15.35
C ASP A 146 -1.78 4.81 -15.26
N TYR A 147 -1.31 3.87 -14.42
CA TYR A 147 0.10 3.55 -14.20
C TYR A 147 0.97 4.76 -13.87
N ALA A 148 0.38 5.77 -13.21
CA ALA A 148 1.11 6.95 -12.80
C ALA A 148 2.15 6.59 -11.73
N ASP A 149 3.37 7.08 -11.90
CA ASP A 149 4.37 7.00 -10.83
C ASP A 149 3.92 7.87 -9.63
N ILE A 150 4.28 7.46 -8.42
CA ILE A 150 3.92 8.19 -7.19
C ILE A 150 4.36 9.65 -7.22
N PHE A 151 5.46 9.98 -7.89
CA PHE A 151 5.89 11.37 -8.05
C PHE A 151 4.98 12.15 -8.99
N GLU A 152 4.47 11.53 -10.06
CA GLU A 152 3.45 12.14 -10.93
C GLU A 152 2.17 12.45 -10.14
N VAL A 153 1.71 11.50 -9.33
CA VAL A 153 0.51 11.68 -8.49
C VAL A 153 0.70 12.83 -7.49
N ARG A 154 1.93 13.03 -6.99
CA ARG A 154 2.28 14.14 -6.08
C ARG A 154 2.34 15.50 -6.77
N GLY A 155 2.28 15.54 -8.09
CA GLY A 155 2.27 16.78 -8.88
C GLY A 155 3.50 16.97 -9.76
N THR A 156 4.49 16.08 -9.72
CA THR A 156 5.65 16.17 -10.63
C THR A 156 5.17 16.02 -12.07
N ARG A 157 5.37 17.05 -12.88
CA ARG A 157 5.05 16.98 -14.31
C ARG A 157 6.06 16.10 -15.03
N ARG A 158 5.58 15.01 -15.61
CA ARG A 158 6.37 14.11 -16.45
C ARG A 158 6.21 14.48 -17.92
N GLU A 159 7.31 14.59 -18.65
CA GLU A 159 7.28 15.03 -20.06
C GLU A 159 6.78 13.95 -21.01
N ARG A 160 7.09 12.68 -20.71
CA ARG A 160 6.74 11.52 -21.52
C ARG A 160 6.23 10.42 -20.60
N ARG A 161 5.31 9.62 -21.14
CA ARG A 161 4.86 8.37 -20.53
C ARG A 161 5.11 7.22 -21.50
N GLY A 162 5.12 6.02 -20.96
CA GLY A 162 5.09 4.79 -21.73
C GLY A 162 3.78 4.61 -22.51
N ALA A 163 3.56 3.41 -23.02
CA ALA A 163 2.41 3.09 -23.86
C ALA A 163 1.39 2.22 -23.10
N GLN A 164 0.14 2.66 -23.07
CA GLN A 164 -0.99 1.79 -22.70
C GLN A 164 -1.10 0.64 -23.71
N LEU A 165 -1.27 -0.57 -23.19
CA LEU A 165 -1.49 -1.79 -23.95
C LEU A 165 -2.99 -2.06 -24.02
N GLY A 166 -3.41 -2.85 -25.01
CA GLY A 166 -4.83 -3.20 -25.17
C GLY A 166 -5.35 -4.08 -24.03
N THR A 167 -6.64 -3.89 -23.69
CA THR A 167 -7.34 -4.72 -22.71
C THR A 167 -7.59 -6.13 -23.25
N ARG A 168 -7.19 -7.13 -22.48
CA ARG A 168 -7.52 -8.55 -22.70
C ARG A 168 -8.61 -8.97 -21.71
N ARG A 169 -9.48 -9.89 -22.11
CA ARG A 169 -10.57 -10.37 -21.26
C ARG A 169 -11.00 -11.77 -21.66
N ASP A 170 -11.52 -12.49 -20.69
CA ASP A 170 -12.20 -13.78 -20.82
C ASP A 170 -13.44 -13.76 -19.90
N ASP A 171 -14.06 -14.92 -19.67
CA ASP A 171 -15.29 -15.06 -18.88
C ASP A 171 -15.10 -14.74 -17.39
N ASP A 172 -13.94 -15.03 -16.82
CA ASP A 172 -13.62 -14.94 -15.39
C ASP A 172 -12.58 -13.86 -15.04
N TRP A 173 -12.03 -13.17 -16.04
CA TRP A 173 -11.03 -12.13 -15.82
C TRP A 173 -10.94 -11.08 -16.93
N MET A 174 -10.35 -9.94 -16.59
CA MET A 174 -9.83 -8.97 -17.54
C MET A 174 -8.49 -8.40 -17.10
N GLU A 175 -7.73 -7.87 -18.05
CA GLU A 175 -6.41 -7.34 -17.81
C GLU A 175 -6.14 -6.15 -18.73
N THR A 176 -5.71 -5.05 -18.13
CA THR A 176 -5.11 -3.91 -18.84
C THR A 176 -3.62 -3.87 -18.54
N GLY A 177 -2.84 -3.24 -19.42
CA GLY A 177 -1.39 -3.21 -19.28
C GLY A 177 -0.77 -1.92 -19.75
N TYR A 178 0.46 -1.68 -19.33
CA TYR A 178 1.24 -0.51 -19.67
C TYR A 178 2.71 -0.90 -19.80
N ARG A 179 3.32 -0.53 -20.92
CA ARG A 179 4.76 -0.65 -21.12
C ARG A 179 5.41 0.67 -20.75
N GLY A 180 6.15 0.68 -19.63
CA GLY A 180 6.91 1.85 -19.20
C GLY A 180 8.03 2.22 -20.17
N LEU A 181 8.54 3.44 -20.04
CA LEU A 181 9.74 3.91 -20.74
C LEU A 181 11.00 3.14 -20.30
N ASP A 182 10.95 2.52 -19.13
CA ASP A 182 11.94 1.57 -18.63
C ASP A 182 11.89 0.20 -19.32
N GLY A 183 10.95 0.02 -20.25
CA GLY A 183 10.73 -1.23 -20.98
C GLY A 183 9.95 -2.28 -20.20
N VAL A 184 9.60 -2.02 -18.93
CA VAL A 184 8.90 -2.97 -18.06
C VAL A 184 7.41 -2.93 -18.34
N VAL A 185 6.80 -4.10 -18.61
CA VAL A 185 5.35 -4.21 -18.70
C VAL A 185 4.73 -4.37 -17.30
N ARG A 186 3.73 -3.55 -17.00
CA ARG A 186 2.93 -3.55 -15.78
C ARG A 186 1.49 -3.85 -16.17
N CYS A 187 0.88 -4.86 -15.57
CA CYS A 187 -0.51 -5.23 -15.83
C CYS A 187 -1.37 -5.15 -14.58
N THR A 188 -2.62 -4.73 -14.76
CA THR A 188 -3.66 -4.77 -13.73
C THR A 188 -4.66 -5.83 -14.14
N ARG A 189 -4.64 -6.97 -13.45
CA ARG A 189 -5.51 -8.12 -13.73
C ARG A 189 -6.65 -8.15 -12.71
N ILE A 190 -7.89 -8.11 -13.17
CA ILE A 190 -9.10 -8.19 -12.36
C ILE A 190 -9.74 -9.55 -12.62
N GLU A 191 -9.99 -10.32 -11.57
CA GLU A 191 -10.58 -11.66 -11.64
C GLU A 191 -11.80 -11.72 -10.72
N TRP A 192 -12.82 -12.47 -11.09
CA TRP A 192 -14.08 -12.59 -10.35
C TRP A 192 -14.51 -14.05 -10.24
N ASP A 193 -15.14 -14.40 -9.12
CA ASP A 193 -15.62 -15.77 -8.86
C ASP A 193 -16.89 -16.12 -9.66
N GLN A 194 -17.67 -15.11 -10.05
CA GLN A 194 -18.89 -15.25 -10.82
C GLN A 194 -18.84 -14.37 -12.06
N ARG A 195 -19.13 -14.96 -13.22
CA ARG A 195 -19.11 -14.30 -14.51
C ARG A 195 -20.09 -13.11 -14.58
N PRO A 196 -19.62 -11.88 -14.90
CA PRO A 196 -20.45 -10.73 -15.20
C PRO A 196 -21.27 -10.97 -16.47
N VAL A 197 -22.45 -10.34 -16.54
CA VAL A 197 -23.30 -10.39 -17.73
C VAL A 197 -22.77 -9.50 -18.86
N ASP A 198 -22.00 -8.46 -18.51
CA ASP A 198 -21.34 -7.56 -19.46
C ASP A 198 -19.98 -7.12 -18.90
N VAL A 199 -18.95 -7.15 -19.73
CA VAL A 199 -17.58 -6.73 -19.40
C VAL A 199 -17.07 -5.84 -20.51
N ARG A 200 -16.77 -4.59 -20.16
CA ARG A 200 -16.20 -3.55 -21.02
C ARG A 200 -14.84 -3.14 -20.48
N ASP A 201 -14.13 -2.32 -21.24
CA ASP A 201 -12.78 -1.90 -20.90
C ASP A 201 -12.70 -1.06 -19.61
N GLU A 202 -13.81 -0.48 -19.16
CA GLU A 202 -13.90 0.39 -17.98
C GLU A 202 -14.97 -0.05 -16.96
N GLN A 203 -15.73 -1.12 -17.24
CA GLN A 203 -16.78 -1.59 -16.34
C GLN A 203 -17.07 -3.09 -16.46
N ALA A 204 -17.56 -3.69 -15.37
CA ALA A 204 -18.18 -5.01 -15.36
C ALA A 204 -19.51 -4.94 -14.60
N SER A 205 -20.52 -5.69 -15.05
CA SER A 205 -21.85 -5.68 -14.43
C SER A 205 -22.49 -7.05 -14.27
N TRP A 206 -23.29 -7.19 -13.21
CA TRP A 206 -24.07 -8.38 -12.88
C TRP A 206 -25.53 -8.00 -12.66
N ASP A 207 -26.45 -8.70 -13.32
CA ASP A 207 -27.87 -8.61 -13.01
C ASP A 207 -28.21 -9.66 -11.95
N VAL A 208 -28.76 -9.20 -10.82
CA VAL A 208 -29.04 -10.07 -9.68
C VAL A 208 -30.52 -9.99 -9.29
N SER A 209 -31.08 -11.14 -8.93
CA SER A 209 -32.44 -11.28 -8.42
C SER A 209 -32.35 -11.97 -7.06
N LEU A 210 -32.77 -11.27 -6.01
CA LEU A 210 -32.68 -11.73 -4.63
C LEU A 210 -34.08 -11.92 -4.06
N ALA A 211 -34.48 -13.15 -3.75
CA ALA A 211 -35.67 -13.45 -2.99
C ALA A 211 -35.59 -12.86 -1.57
N PRO A 212 -36.71 -12.74 -0.83
CA PRO A 212 -36.69 -12.28 0.55
C PRO A 212 -35.71 -13.09 1.40
N HIS A 213 -34.83 -12.40 2.13
CA HIS A 213 -33.73 -12.95 2.95
C HIS A 213 -32.66 -13.74 2.19
N GLU A 214 -32.70 -13.76 0.86
CA GLU A 214 -31.64 -14.37 0.07
C GLU A 214 -30.34 -13.57 0.20
N THR A 215 -29.23 -14.31 0.22
CA THR A 215 -27.88 -13.76 0.28
C THR A 215 -27.12 -14.12 -0.98
N LEU A 216 -26.56 -13.11 -1.64
CA LEU A 216 -25.58 -13.28 -2.72
C LEU A 216 -24.21 -12.83 -2.21
N THR A 217 -23.16 -13.56 -2.57
CA THR A 217 -21.77 -13.14 -2.33
C THR A 217 -21.04 -13.14 -3.66
N LEU A 218 -20.40 -12.02 -4.00
CA LEU A 218 -19.47 -11.88 -5.12
C LEU A 218 -18.08 -11.64 -4.58
N SER A 219 -17.07 -12.22 -5.23
CA SER A 219 -15.66 -12.02 -4.88
C SER A 219 -14.91 -11.54 -6.10
N MET A 220 -14.00 -10.58 -5.88
CA MET A 220 -13.13 -10.03 -6.90
C MET A 220 -11.72 -9.88 -6.35
N GLN A 221 -10.71 -10.10 -7.18
CA GLN A 221 -9.33 -9.82 -6.86
C GLN A 221 -8.68 -8.96 -7.96
N VAL A 222 -7.85 -8.01 -7.56
CA VAL A 222 -7.11 -7.13 -8.47
C VAL A 222 -5.61 -7.28 -8.21
N SER A 223 -4.92 -7.91 -9.16
CA SER A 223 -3.49 -8.21 -9.09
C SER A 223 -2.66 -7.14 -9.81
N CYS A 224 -1.63 -6.64 -9.13
CA CYS A 224 -0.59 -5.80 -9.72
C CYS A 224 0.54 -6.70 -10.23
N VAL A 225 0.67 -6.86 -11.55
CA VAL A 225 1.64 -7.75 -12.18
C VAL A 225 2.75 -6.94 -12.83
N VAL A 226 4.01 -7.30 -12.60
CA VAL A 226 5.19 -6.67 -13.21
C VAL A 226 5.99 -7.74 -13.96
N GLU A 227 6.36 -7.47 -15.22
CA GLU A 227 7.02 -8.40 -16.15
C GLU A 227 8.41 -8.86 -15.65
N SER A 228 8.40 -9.95 -14.88
CA SER A 228 9.51 -10.86 -14.55
C SER A 228 9.13 -11.82 -13.42
N SER A 229 8.02 -11.58 -12.72
CA SER A 229 7.50 -12.56 -11.77
C SER A 229 6.78 -13.66 -12.55
N SER A 230 7.39 -14.83 -12.67
CA SER A 230 6.70 -16.12 -12.85
C SER A 230 5.84 -16.40 -11.60
N ALA A 231 5.01 -15.44 -11.21
CA ALA A 231 4.21 -15.54 -10.02
C ALA A 231 3.22 -16.69 -10.25
N PRO A 232 3.13 -17.64 -9.30
CA PRO A 232 1.98 -18.53 -9.29
C PRO A 232 0.70 -17.69 -9.33
N SER A 233 -0.36 -18.23 -9.92
CA SER A 233 -1.69 -17.64 -9.85
C SER A 233 -1.96 -17.17 -8.43
N ALA A 234 -2.44 -15.93 -8.27
CA ALA A 234 -2.76 -15.39 -6.96
C ALA A 234 -3.64 -16.40 -6.19
N PRO A 235 -3.37 -16.65 -4.89
CA PRO A 235 -4.18 -17.59 -4.12
C PRO A 235 -5.64 -17.14 -4.11
N SER A 236 -6.55 -18.10 -3.93
CA SER A 236 -7.97 -17.79 -3.78
C SER A 236 -8.18 -16.81 -2.62
N LEU A 237 -9.28 -16.06 -2.64
CA LEU A 237 -9.56 -15.08 -1.58
C LEU A 237 -9.52 -15.70 -0.18
N ASP A 238 -10.14 -16.87 0.01
CA ASP A 238 -10.16 -17.52 1.33
C ASP A 238 -8.78 -18.06 1.75
N ASP A 239 -7.96 -18.51 0.80
CA ASP A 239 -6.56 -18.90 1.08
C ASP A 239 -5.71 -17.69 1.45
N ALA A 240 -5.80 -16.61 0.67
CA ALA A 240 -5.10 -15.36 0.90
C ALA A 240 -5.45 -14.76 2.26
N TYR A 241 -6.73 -14.82 2.64
CA TYR A 241 -7.20 -14.37 3.95
C TYR A 241 -6.62 -15.22 5.09
N ARG A 242 -6.57 -16.54 4.94
CA ARG A 242 -5.93 -17.42 5.94
C ARG A 242 -4.44 -17.09 6.09
N MET A 243 -3.73 -16.94 4.98
CA MET A 243 -2.30 -16.57 4.96
C MET A 243 -2.06 -15.21 5.63
N LEU A 244 -2.93 -14.22 5.37
CA LEU A 244 -2.90 -12.92 6.05
C LEU A 244 -3.07 -13.07 7.55
N CYS A 245 -4.06 -13.83 8.01
CA CYS A 245 -4.29 -14.08 9.44
C CYS A 245 -3.14 -14.84 10.11
N ASP A 246 -2.53 -15.81 9.43
CA ASP A 246 -1.33 -16.52 9.92
C ASP A 246 -0.16 -15.54 10.06
N ARG A 247 0.12 -14.74 9.02
CA ARG A 247 1.19 -13.74 9.05
C ARG A 247 1.00 -12.69 10.14
N GLN A 248 -0.24 -12.22 10.33
CA GLN A 248 -0.57 -11.26 11.38
C GLN A 248 -0.29 -11.84 12.78
N ARG A 249 -0.63 -13.11 13.01
CA ARG A 249 -0.33 -13.81 14.28
C ARG A 249 1.17 -13.99 14.50
N GLU A 250 1.91 -14.41 13.47
CA GLU A 250 3.36 -14.57 13.54
C GLU A 250 4.07 -13.26 13.86
N ALA A 251 3.71 -12.17 13.17
CA ALA A 251 4.31 -10.87 13.41
C ALA A 251 3.91 -10.28 14.77
N ALA A 252 2.67 -10.48 15.24
CA ALA A 252 2.27 -10.10 16.59
C ALA A 252 3.06 -10.86 17.67
N ALA A 253 3.40 -12.13 17.43
CA ALA A 253 4.20 -12.94 18.35
C ALA A 253 5.65 -12.45 18.51
N ALA A 254 6.15 -11.62 17.59
CA ALA A 254 7.47 -10.99 17.70
C ALA A 254 7.51 -9.80 18.67
N TYR A 255 6.35 -9.29 19.10
CA TYR A 255 6.26 -8.19 20.05
C TYR A 255 6.09 -8.70 21.48
N ALA A 256 6.76 -8.04 22.42
CA ALA A 256 6.49 -8.21 23.84
C ALA A 256 5.04 -7.81 24.15
N ARG A 257 4.36 -8.63 24.95
CA ARG A 257 3.00 -8.34 25.40
C ARG A 257 3.03 -7.35 26.56
N VAL A 258 2.20 -6.32 26.47
CA VAL A 258 2.00 -5.30 27.51
C VAL A 258 0.56 -5.41 27.99
N ASP A 259 0.37 -5.74 29.27
CA ASP A 259 -0.94 -5.76 29.92
C ASP A 259 -0.89 -4.85 31.15
N THR A 260 -1.95 -4.06 31.35
CA THR A 260 -2.06 -3.17 32.50
C THR A 260 -3.45 -3.29 33.14
N SER A 261 -3.67 -2.63 34.28
CA SER A 261 -5.00 -2.50 34.86
C SER A 261 -5.89 -1.51 34.09
N ASN A 262 -5.35 -0.79 33.11
CA ASN A 262 -6.07 0.18 32.29
C ASN A 262 -6.26 -0.33 30.85
N ARG A 263 -7.45 -0.87 30.57
CA ARG A 263 -7.79 -1.41 29.24
C ARG A 263 -7.68 -0.41 28.09
N GLN A 264 -7.86 0.89 28.35
CA GLN A 264 -7.72 1.90 27.30
C GLN A 264 -6.25 2.08 26.90
N PHE A 265 -5.35 2.01 27.88
CA PHE A 265 -3.91 2.04 27.63
C PHE A 265 -3.45 0.80 26.85
N ASP A 266 -3.94 -0.38 27.22
CA ASP A 266 -3.65 -1.62 26.49
C ASP A 266 -4.13 -1.55 25.04
N ALA A 267 -5.35 -1.06 24.81
CA ALA A 267 -5.90 -0.87 23.47
C ALA A 267 -5.06 0.12 22.64
N TRP A 268 -4.56 1.20 23.26
CA TRP A 268 -3.68 2.16 22.59
C TRP A 268 -2.34 1.53 22.20
N ILE A 269 -1.70 0.77 23.10
CA ILE A 269 -0.44 0.07 22.78
C ILE A 269 -0.65 -0.97 21.67
N GLN A 270 -1.72 -1.77 21.75
CA GLN A 270 -2.06 -2.74 20.71
C GLN A 270 -2.27 -2.07 19.36
N ARG A 271 -2.95 -0.91 19.34
CA ARG A 271 -3.13 -0.13 18.12
C ARG A 271 -1.79 0.36 17.56
N SER A 272 -0.91 0.90 18.40
CA SER A 272 0.42 1.35 17.99
C SER A 272 1.26 0.22 17.39
N PHE A 273 1.20 -1.00 17.95
CA PHE A 273 1.88 -2.15 17.37
C PHE A 273 1.27 -2.57 16.03
N ALA A 274 -0.05 -2.58 15.90
CA ALA A 274 -0.71 -2.86 14.62
C ALA A 274 -0.37 -1.82 13.54
N ASP A 275 -0.22 -0.55 13.92
CA ASP A 275 0.18 0.52 12.99
C ASP A 275 1.63 0.31 12.51
N VAL A 276 2.59 0.00 13.40
CA VAL A 276 3.97 -0.31 12.96
C VAL A 276 4.06 -1.62 12.17
N GLN A 277 3.30 -2.64 12.58
CA GLN A 277 3.27 -3.92 11.89
C GLN A 277 2.74 -3.79 10.46
N MET A 278 1.71 -2.98 10.24
CA MET A 278 1.24 -2.65 8.88
C MET A 278 2.37 -2.04 8.04
N MET A 279 3.17 -1.15 8.65
CA MET A 279 4.28 -0.47 7.97
C MET A 279 5.50 -1.37 7.72
N ALA A 280 5.66 -2.48 8.43
CA ALA A 280 6.74 -3.42 8.20
C ALA A 280 6.61 -4.14 6.84
N THR A 281 7.74 -4.30 6.16
CA THR A 281 7.87 -5.05 4.91
C THR A 281 9.05 -6.01 5.04
N ASP A 282 8.87 -7.26 4.65
CA ASP A 282 9.95 -8.24 4.64
C ASP A 282 10.89 -7.96 3.47
N THR A 283 12.16 -7.71 3.77
CA THR A 283 13.23 -7.56 2.78
C THR A 283 14.13 -8.79 2.78
N ALA A 284 15.03 -8.91 1.81
CA ALA A 284 16.07 -9.94 1.81
C ALA A 284 16.96 -9.91 3.08
N TYR A 285 16.97 -8.79 3.81
CA TYR A 285 17.77 -8.57 5.00
C TYR A 285 16.98 -8.71 6.32
N GLY A 286 15.67 -8.92 6.24
CA GLY A 286 14.75 -9.00 7.38
C GLY A 286 13.63 -7.95 7.30
N PRO A 287 12.76 -7.87 8.33
CA PRO A 287 11.69 -6.89 8.37
C PRO A 287 12.24 -5.47 8.45
N TYR A 288 11.69 -4.55 7.66
CA TYR A 288 12.03 -3.13 7.63
C TYR A 288 10.75 -2.30 7.71
N PRO A 289 10.64 -1.33 8.63
CA PRO A 289 9.48 -0.45 8.70
C PRO A 289 9.58 0.63 7.61
N TYR A 290 8.59 0.70 6.72
CA TYR A 290 8.48 1.79 5.75
C TYR A 290 7.98 3.06 6.44
N ALA A 291 8.34 4.24 5.91
CA ALA A 291 8.10 5.52 6.59
C ALA A 291 6.62 5.94 6.65
N GLY A 292 5.81 5.63 5.64
CA GLY A 292 4.38 5.96 5.70
C GLY A 292 3.64 5.85 4.38
N VAL A 293 2.34 5.59 4.44
CA VAL A 293 1.45 5.62 3.27
C VAL A 293 0.68 6.95 3.21
N PRO A 294 0.32 7.45 2.00
CA PRO A 294 0.65 6.89 0.69
C PRO A 294 2.05 7.29 0.17
N TRP A 295 2.59 8.43 0.60
CA TRP A 295 3.72 9.05 -0.11
C TRP A 295 5.07 8.45 0.19
N PHE A 296 5.25 7.80 1.33
CA PHE A 296 6.55 7.37 1.85
C PHE A 296 6.61 5.84 2.04
N ASN A 297 5.85 5.09 1.23
CA ASN A 297 5.76 3.63 1.32
C ASN A 297 7.01 2.97 0.74
N THR A 298 8.13 3.19 1.40
CA THR A 298 9.45 2.63 1.07
C THR A 298 10.37 2.73 2.30
N ALA A 299 11.56 2.14 2.19
CA ALA A 299 12.60 2.25 3.21
C ALA A 299 13.17 3.67 3.26
N PHE A 300 13.16 4.25 4.47
CA PHE A 300 13.84 5.49 4.82
C PHE A 300 14.80 5.23 5.96
N GLY A 301 16.07 5.63 5.83
CA GLY A 301 17.10 5.29 6.80
C GLY A 301 16.82 5.80 8.20
N ARG A 302 16.57 7.11 8.33
CA ARG A 302 16.28 7.74 9.61
C ARG A 302 15.04 7.16 10.26
N ASP A 303 13.94 7.13 9.53
CA ASP A 303 12.64 6.68 10.02
C ASP A 303 12.75 5.21 10.47
N GLY A 304 13.40 4.36 9.67
CA GLY A 304 13.68 2.99 10.04
C GLY A 304 14.53 2.85 11.30
N ILE A 305 15.57 3.66 11.45
CA ILE A 305 16.43 3.66 12.63
C ILE A 305 15.68 4.12 13.89
N ILE A 306 14.93 5.22 13.82
CA ILE A 306 14.21 5.77 14.96
C ILE A 306 13.12 4.79 15.41
N THR A 307 12.32 4.26 14.49
CA THR A 307 11.31 3.23 14.81
C THR A 307 11.97 1.99 15.43
N ALA A 308 13.12 1.55 14.91
CA ALA A 308 13.87 0.44 15.49
C ALA A 308 14.35 0.74 16.92
N LEU A 309 14.90 1.94 17.18
CA LEU A 309 15.32 2.39 18.50
C LEU A 309 14.15 2.38 19.51
N GLU A 310 13.01 2.92 19.12
CA GLU A 310 11.80 2.98 19.96
C GLU A 310 11.25 1.58 20.28
N LEU A 311 11.38 0.64 19.35
CA LEU A 311 10.90 -0.73 19.51
C LEU A 311 11.92 -1.71 20.09
N LEU A 312 13.18 -1.31 20.34
CA LEU A 312 14.24 -2.23 20.84
C LEU A 312 13.82 -3.05 22.07
N THR A 313 13.03 -2.46 22.96
CA THR A 313 12.59 -3.14 24.18
C THR A 313 11.55 -4.22 23.90
N VAL A 314 10.69 -4.02 22.91
CA VAL A 314 9.51 -4.87 22.64
C VAL A 314 9.67 -5.79 21.43
N ASN A 315 10.44 -5.38 20.41
CA ASN A 315 10.71 -6.16 19.21
C ASN A 315 12.11 -5.82 18.64
N PRO A 316 13.20 -6.37 19.20
CA PRO A 316 14.56 -6.12 18.70
C PRO A 316 14.83 -6.74 17.32
N SER A 317 13.97 -7.64 16.82
CA SER A 317 14.14 -8.25 15.50
C SER A 317 13.99 -7.24 14.36
N LEU A 318 13.20 -6.17 14.59
CA LEU A 318 13.06 -5.06 13.64
C LEU A 318 14.38 -4.29 13.48
N ALA A 319 15.05 -3.99 14.60
CA ALA A 319 16.37 -3.35 14.58
C ALA A 319 17.42 -4.19 13.83
N ARG A 320 17.39 -5.52 14.00
CA ARG A 320 18.24 -6.44 13.25
C ARG A 320 18.00 -6.34 11.73
N GLY A 321 16.75 -6.29 11.29
CA GLY A 321 16.41 -6.11 9.88
C GLY A 321 16.87 -4.75 9.32
N VAL A 322 16.60 -3.67 10.06
CA VAL A 322 17.02 -2.30 9.70
C VAL A 322 18.55 -2.19 9.56
N LEU A 323 19.31 -2.68 10.54
CA LEU A 323 20.78 -2.64 10.49
C LEU A 323 21.34 -3.39 9.29
N ARG A 324 20.83 -4.60 9.00
CA ARG A 324 21.30 -5.40 7.87
C ARG A 324 20.94 -4.75 6.53
N TYR A 325 19.73 -4.21 6.40
CA TYR A 325 19.30 -3.52 5.18
C TYR A 325 20.16 -2.28 4.91
N LEU A 326 20.39 -1.43 5.92
CA LEU A 326 21.16 -0.21 5.78
C LEU A 326 22.65 -0.46 5.56
N ALA A 327 23.22 -1.50 6.18
CA ALA A 327 24.58 -1.94 5.88
C ALA A 327 24.73 -2.40 4.43
N ALA A 328 23.78 -3.18 3.92
CA ALA A 328 23.79 -3.69 2.55
C ALA A 328 23.56 -2.60 1.48
N THR A 329 23.01 -1.46 1.87
CA THR A 329 22.71 -0.32 0.98
C THR A 329 23.59 0.90 1.27
N GLN A 330 24.61 0.77 2.12
CA GLN A 330 25.55 1.84 2.46
C GLN A 330 26.31 2.31 1.21
N ALA A 331 26.46 3.63 1.02
CA ALA A 331 27.12 4.18 -0.16
C ALA A 331 28.61 3.85 -0.21
N ASP A 332 29.09 3.33 -1.34
CA ASP A 332 30.50 2.94 -1.54
C ASP A 332 31.35 3.99 -2.27
N ALA A 333 30.72 4.97 -2.92
CA ALA A 333 31.38 5.95 -3.78
C ALA A 333 30.72 7.33 -3.68
N VAL A 334 31.44 8.34 -4.13
CA VAL A 334 30.88 9.69 -4.29
C VAL A 334 30.03 9.74 -5.56
N VAL A 335 28.73 10.00 -5.42
CA VAL A 335 27.79 10.17 -6.54
C VAL A 335 26.96 11.43 -6.28
N PRO A 336 27.34 12.59 -6.85
CA PRO A 336 26.71 13.87 -6.54
C PRO A 336 25.19 13.90 -6.75
N ASP A 337 24.68 13.31 -7.83
CA ASP A 337 23.24 13.31 -8.12
C ASP A 337 22.39 12.56 -7.10
N ARG A 338 23.01 11.74 -6.23
CA ARG A 338 22.36 10.94 -5.19
C ARG A 338 22.74 11.38 -3.77
N ASP A 339 23.53 12.45 -3.64
CA ASP A 339 24.19 12.87 -2.40
C ASP A 339 24.96 11.74 -1.70
N ALA A 340 25.47 10.79 -2.49
CA ALA A 340 26.15 9.62 -1.98
C ALA A 340 27.62 9.95 -1.72
N GLU A 341 28.12 9.48 -0.58
CA GLU A 341 29.54 9.56 -0.18
C GLU A 341 29.93 8.24 0.49
N PRO A 342 31.19 7.79 0.37
CA PRO A 342 31.63 6.55 0.98
C PRO A 342 31.32 6.49 2.48
N GLY A 343 30.57 5.47 2.90
CA GLY A 343 30.19 5.22 4.29
C GLY A 343 28.85 5.83 4.70
N LYS A 344 28.25 6.68 3.87
CA LYS A 344 26.96 7.32 4.15
C LYS A 344 25.81 6.31 4.10
N ILE A 345 24.86 6.46 5.03
CA ILE A 345 23.68 5.59 5.15
C ILE A 345 22.53 6.12 4.31
N LEU A 346 21.78 5.20 3.68
CA LEU A 346 20.64 5.49 2.82
C LEU A 346 19.65 6.47 3.47
N HIS A 347 19.22 7.48 2.73
CA HIS A 347 18.09 8.32 3.12
C HIS A 347 16.77 7.67 2.71
N GLU A 348 16.63 7.33 1.42
CA GLU A 348 15.43 6.80 0.79
C GLU A 348 15.78 5.95 -0.44
N THR A 349 14.98 4.91 -0.74
CA THR A 349 15.04 4.15 -2.00
C THR A 349 13.67 4.02 -2.66
N ARG A 350 13.61 3.91 -3.99
CA ARG A 350 12.37 3.76 -4.78
C ARG A 350 12.62 2.84 -5.97
N GLY A 351 11.68 1.94 -6.22
CA GLY A 351 11.67 1.06 -7.39
C GLY A 351 10.73 1.49 -8.52
N GLY A 352 10.14 2.69 -8.44
CA GLY A 352 9.21 3.21 -9.44
C GLY A 352 9.86 3.52 -10.78
N GLU A 353 9.04 3.67 -11.82
CA GLU A 353 9.50 3.92 -13.20
C GLU A 353 10.39 5.16 -13.28
N MET A 354 10.00 6.26 -12.64
CA MET A 354 10.77 7.51 -12.66
C MET A 354 12.14 7.37 -12.00
N ALA A 355 12.23 6.57 -10.92
CA ALA A 355 13.49 6.30 -10.24
C ALA A 355 14.40 5.37 -11.07
N ALA A 356 13.82 4.37 -11.73
CA ALA A 356 14.54 3.46 -12.62
C ALA A 356 15.16 4.19 -13.84
N LEU A 357 14.48 5.22 -14.34
CA LEU A 357 14.95 6.06 -15.45
C LEU A 357 15.92 7.17 -15.03
N GLY A 358 16.11 7.38 -13.72
CA GLY A 358 16.89 8.51 -13.21
C GLY A 358 16.22 9.87 -13.41
N GLU A 359 14.91 9.91 -13.68
CA GLU A 359 14.12 11.16 -13.73
C GLU A 359 14.03 11.80 -12.34
N VAL A 360 14.20 10.98 -11.28
CA VAL A 360 14.35 11.39 -9.89
C VAL A 360 15.53 10.65 -9.24
N PRO A 361 16.20 11.24 -8.23
CA PRO A 361 17.39 10.65 -7.63
C PRO A 361 17.09 9.49 -6.66
N PHE A 362 15.81 9.21 -6.40
CA PHE A 362 15.36 8.33 -5.31
C PHE A 362 15.56 6.83 -5.54
N GLY A 363 16.26 6.39 -6.59
CA GLY A 363 16.63 4.97 -6.74
C GLY A 363 17.42 4.48 -5.52
N LEU A 364 18.52 5.18 -5.21
CA LEU A 364 19.23 5.11 -3.93
C LEU A 364 19.69 6.53 -3.62
N TYR A 365 19.00 7.19 -2.69
CA TYR A 365 19.28 8.59 -2.34
C TYR A 365 19.82 8.67 -0.93
N TYR A 366 20.85 9.50 -0.72
CA TYR A 366 21.62 9.60 0.52
C TYR A 366 21.60 11.03 1.09
N GLY A 367 20.57 11.82 0.79
CA GLY A 367 20.47 13.23 1.17
C GLY A 367 20.26 13.54 2.66
N SER A 368 20.34 12.55 3.56
CA SER A 368 20.30 12.79 5.01
C SER A 368 21.68 12.86 5.63
N VAL A 369 21.85 13.81 6.56
CA VAL A 369 23.04 13.95 7.41
C VAL A 369 22.95 13.10 8.69
N ASP A 370 21.73 12.85 9.19
CA ASP A 370 21.47 12.24 10.50
C ASP A 370 21.44 10.70 10.48
N ALA A 371 21.06 10.07 9.36
CA ALA A 371 20.97 8.61 9.26
C ALA A 371 22.29 7.90 9.55
N THR A 372 23.42 8.44 9.11
CA THR A 372 24.75 7.83 9.30
C THR A 372 25.18 7.75 10.77
N PRO A 373 25.18 8.84 11.56
CA PRO A 373 25.45 8.74 13.00
C PRO A 373 24.38 7.93 13.74
N LEU A 374 23.10 8.03 13.36
CA LEU A 374 22.03 7.24 13.97
C LEU A 374 22.21 5.73 13.75
N PHE A 375 22.76 5.29 12.61
CA PHE A 375 23.08 3.89 12.35
C PHE A 375 24.08 3.32 13.37
N VAL A 376 25.13 4.08 13.71
CA VAL A 376 26.11 3.72 14.75
C VAL A 376 25.43 3.63 16.12
N VAL A 377 24.56 4.59 16.44
CA VAL A 377 23.78 4.60 17.69
C VAL A 377 22.90 3.35 17.80
N LEU A 378 22.16 3.01 16.74
CA LEU A 378 21.31 1.82 16.71
C LEU A 378 22.13 0.54 16.85
N ALA A 379 23.27 0.41 16.17
CA ALA A 379 24.13 -0.76 16.29
C ALA A 379 24.59 -0.97 17.74
N GLY A 380 25.04 0.09 18.41
CA GLY A 380 25.42 0.04 19.82
C GLY A 380 24.25 -0.25 20.76
N ALA A 381 23.09 0.36 20.53
CA ALA A 381 21.89 0.13 21.32
C ALA A 381 21.35 -1.31 21.16
N TYR A 382 21.36 -1.83 19.94
CA TYR A 382 21.00 -3.21 19.62
C TYR A 382 21.91 -4.21 20.34
N TYR A 383 23.23 -4.00 20.29
CA TYR A 383 24.17 -4.89 20.99
C TYR A 383 23.93 -4.88 22.50
N ARG A 384 23.77 -3.69 23.11
CA ARG A 384 23.47 -3.58 24.54
C ARG A 384 22.16 -4.31 24.92
N ARG A 385 21.18 -4.32 24.01
CA ARG A 385 19.88 -4.97 24.25
C ARG A 385 19.92 -6.48 24.10
N THR A 386 20.66 -6.98 23.11
CA THR A 386 20.56 -8.38 22.65
C THR A 386 21.80 -9.23 22.93
N ALA A 387 22.95 -8.60 23.17
CA ALA A 387 24.27 -9.24 23.20
C ALA A 387 24.57 -10.11 21.94
N ASP A 388 23.92 -9.83 20.81
CA ASP A 388 24.15 -10.52 19.53
C ASP A 388 25.47 -10.07 18.90
N ARG A 389 26.56 -10.65 19.42
CA ARG A 389 27.92 -10.35 19.02
C ARG A 389 28.20 -10.73 17.57
N ALA A 390 27.66 -11.85 17.11
CA ALA A 390 27.90 -12.34 15.75
C ALA A 390 27.38 -11.36 14.70
N LEU A 391 26.19 -10.78 14.92
CA LEU A 391 25.69 -9.75 14.02
C LEU A 391 26.55 -8.48 14.09
N LEU A 392 26.95 -8.04 15.28
CA LEU A 392 27.78 -6.84 15.40
C LEU A 392 29.15 -6.97 14.73
N GLU A 393 29.79 -8.13 14.84
CA GLU A 393 31.04 -8.42 14.15
C GLU A 393 30.87 -8.37 12.62
N HIS A 394 29.75 -8.87 12.11
CA HIS A 394 29.41 -8.75 10.69
C HIS A 394 29.15 -7.29 10.26
N LEU A 395 28.54 -6.47 11.12
CA LEU A 395 28.25 -5.06 10.85
C LEU A 395 29.45 -4.14 11.07
N TRP A 396 30.50 -4.59 11.77
CA TRP A 396 31.61 -3.75 12.20
C TRP A 396 32.28 -2.97 11.06
N PRO A 397 32.59 -3.57 9.89
CA PRO A 397 33.17 -2.81 8.78
C PRO A 397 32.26 -1.67 8.28
N HIS A 398 30.94 -1.85 8.36
CA HIS A 398 29.98 -0.81 7.99
C HIS A 398 29.89 0.31 9.03
N VAL A 399 30.05 -0.04 10.33
CA VAL A 399 30.16 0.94 11.43
C VAL A 399 31.43 1.77 11.29
N GLU A 400 32.57 1.15 11.00
CA GLU A 400 33.84 1.85 10.76
C GLU A 400 33.73 2.83 9.60
N ARG A 401 33.12 2.42 8.49
CA ARG A 401 32.86 3.30 7.34
C ARG A 401 31.93 4.46 7.68
N ALA A 402 30.90 4.23 8.50
CA ALA A 402 30.01 5.29 8.94
C ALA A 402 30.74 6.31 9.83
N LEU A 403 31.63 5.86 10.72
CA LEU A 403 32.49 6.73 11.52
C LEU A 403 33.48 7.52 10.65
N GLU A 404 34.11 6.87 9.68
CA GLU A 404 35.00 7.54 8.72
C GLU A 404 34.25 8.61 7.90
N TRP A 405 32.99 8.35 7.55
CA TRP A 405 32.14 9.36 6.90
C TRP A 405 31.90 10.57 7.80
N ILE A 406 31.57 10.34 9.08
CA ILE A 406 31.36 11.42 10.07
C ILE A 406 32.60 12.30 10.18
N ASP A 407 33.80 11.70 10.22
CA ASP A 407 35.06 12.44 10.39
C ASP A 407 35.52 13.19 9.12
N ARG A 408 35.16 12.72 7.93
CA ARG A 408 35.70 13.26 6.65
C ARG A 408 34.73 14.11 5.85
N TYR A 409 33.44 13.81 5.94
CA TYR A 409 32.39 14.38 5.10
C TYR A 409 31.28 15.05 5.92
N GLY A 410 31.03 14.59 7.15
CA GLY A 410 29.87 15.02 7.95
C GLY A 410 29.83 16.49 8.36
N ASP A 411 30.93 17.23 8.17
CA ASP A 411 31.09 18.65 8.47
C ASP A 411 31.22 19.56 7.23
N ARG A 412 31.04 19.00 6.02
CA ARG A 412 31.21 19.71 4.74
C ARG A 412 29.95 20.36 4.19
#